data_AF-A0A2V7P2Z2-F1
#
_entry.id   AF-A0A2V7P2Z2-F1
#
_cell.length_a   1.000
_cell.length_b   1.000
_cell.length_c   1.000
_cell.angle_alpha   90.00
_cell.angle_beta   90.00
_cell.angle_gamma   90.00
#
_symmetry.space_group_name_H-M   'P 1'
#
loop_
_entity.id
_entity.type
_entity.pdbx_description
1 polymer ?
#
loop_
_entity_poly.entity_id
_entity_poly.type
_entity_poly.pdbx_seq_one_letter_code
_entity_poly.pdbx_strand_id
1 'polypeptide(L)'
;MFALVAALSAQVPLSAPCPRVPAAAALDSAWQAYRRGAVAAAARLFTTADSLCPRAPGAQTGLGFVALRQSRLADAEQRFTRALAADSSDADAWYGLGLARLRRGERASAVLAFRSALRRAPDYRDAADQLLGLGVDSGLPLAPIALPPELRVPARTAGERFEVRTPQGWRPFYVKGINLGAALPGRFPSQFPADDSTYARWLELMAGANANVVRLYTLFPPAFYRALRRWNDAHPEHSLWLVHGVWAEPPPHHDYDLPAWKADFRREMRRVVDAVHGHALVATQRGRAWGRYEVDVSDHVLAFVLGREWEPFSVGAYDRKRSGLGAYSGRFLAVDRGSAADVWLAEQCDYLLAYEWDGYRAQRPIAYTNWPTLDPLHHPTEASLAEEQALRRRHGYPPNPRLKEYDNDLVALDAMLVRTTPADLAGYFAAYHAYPYYPDFVALDSGYGIAKAAHGPSHYFGYLLDLKRHHAGRALLIAEYGVPSSRGVSHLQPEGMDHGGLDERQMAAVDVRLTQEIHDAGLAGGIVFSWLDEWFKHTWVTIDLELPAERTRLWHNVMDAEQHYGLLGEYAGNAAITPQPGGDPGGWRGLEVSERGHAVLSRVGADASYHYLAL
;
A
#
# COMPACT_ATOMS: atom_id res chain seq x y z
N MET A 1 52.83 -67.50 -34.62
CA MET A 1 53.25 -66.21 -34.04
C MET A 1 52.38 -65.12 -34.66
N PHE A 2 51.54 -64.47 -33.85
CA PHE A 2 50.74 -63.23 -34.04
C PHE A 2 49.87 -63.11 -35.31
N ALA A 3 48.56 -63.42 -35.26
CA ALA A 3 47.43 -62.63 -34.73
C ALA A 3 47.04 -61.44 -35.65
N LEU A 4 46.05 -61.68 -36.52
CA LEU A 4 45.42 -60.69 -37.40
C LEU A 4 44.22 -60.05 -36.69
N VAL A 5 44.25 -58.73 -36.53
CA VAL A 5 43.18 -57.92 -35.94
C VAL A 5 42.07 -57.71 -36.98
N ALA A 6 40.86 -58.22 -36.70
CA ALA A 6 39.66 -57.90 -37.46
C ALA A 6 38.98 -56.68 -36.83
N ALA A 7 39.01 -55.55 -37.53
CA ALA A 7 38.27 -54.35 -37.16
C ALA A 7 36.77 -54.54 -37.50
N LEU A 8 35.93 -54.73 -36.48
CA LEU A 8 34.49 -54.60 -36.62
C LEU A 8 34.13 -53.12 -36.76
N SER A 9 33.81 -52.72 -37.98
CA SER A 9 33.07 -51.48 -38.24
C SER A 9 31.61 -51.71 -37.83
N ALA A 10 31.24 -51.21 -36.65
CA ALA A 10 29.84 -51.12 -36.27
C ALA A 10 29.14 -50.12 -37.18
N GLN A 11 28.37 -50.63 -38.15
CA GLN A 11 27.42 -49.84 -38.90
C GLN A 11 26.38 -49.29 -37.91
N VAL A 12 26.39 -47.97 -37.70
CA VAL A 12 25.31 -47.27 -37.01
C VAL A 12 24.04 -47.51 -37.84
N PRO A 13 22.98 -48.12 -37.29
CA PRO A 13 21.76 -48.33 -38.05
C PRO A 13 21.20 -46.97 -38.47
N LEU A 14 20.94 -46.81 -39.77
CA LEU A 14 20.17 -45.68 -40.30
C LEU A 14 18.81 -45.69 -39.61
N SER A 15 18.62 -44.76 -38.67
CA SER A 15 17.34 -44.50 -38.00
C SER A 15 16.24 -44.36 -39.05
N ALA A 16 15.19 -45.18 -38.95
CA ALA A 16 14.01 -45.07 -39.80
C ALA A 16 13.51 -43.61 -39.83
N PRO A 17 13.07 -43.10 -40.99
CA PRO A 17 12.62 -41.71 -41.09
C PRO A 17 11.47 -41.46 -40.12
N CYS A 18 11.60 -40.40 -39.32
CA CYS A 18 10.61 -40.02 -38.30
C CYS A 18 9.20 -39.90 -38.93
N PRO A 19 8.20 -40.66 -38.45
CA PRO A 19 6.81 -40.54 -38.89
C PRO A 19 6.20 -39.26 -38.29
N ARG A 20 6.45 -38.13 -38.95
CA ARG A 20 6.13 -36.78 -38.45
C ARG A 20 4.65 -36.60 -38.11
N VAL A 21 3.74 -37.14 -38.92
CA VAL A 21 2.28 -36.96 -38.73
C VAL A 21 1.79 -37.72 -37.47
N PRO A 22 2.05 -39.03 -37.30
CA PRO A 22 1.73 -39.72 -36.05
C PRO A 22 2.42 -39.12 -34.81
N ALA A 23 3.67 -38.69 -34.93
CA ALA A 23 4.41 -38.07 -33.83
C ALA A 23 3.76 -36.73 -33.40
N ALA A 24 3.38 -35.88 -34.35
CA ALA A 24 2.67 -34.63 -34.10
C ALA A 24 1.29 -34.87 -33.45
N ALA A 25 0.51 -35.84 -33.94
CA ALA A 25 -0.79 -36.18 -33.34
C ALA A 25 -0.64 -36.69 -31.89
N ALA A 26 0.41 -37.46 -31.60
CA ALA A 26 0.73 -37.90 -30.24
C ALA A 26 1.14 -36.73 -29.33
N LEU A 27 1.93 -35.77 -29.85
CA LEU A 27 2.29 -34.52 -29.16
C LEU A 27 1.06 -33.69 -28.79
N ASP A 28 0.16 -33.47 -29.74
CA ASP A 28 -1.07 -32.68 -29.50
C ASP A 28 -1.95 -33.33 -28.43
N SER A 29 -2.12 -34.64 -28.51
CA SER A 29 -2.86 -35.43 -27.52
C SER A 29 -2.20 -35.35 -26.13
N ALA A 30 -0.87 -35.39 -26.09
CA ALA A 30 -0.09 -35.28 -24.84
C ALA A 30 -0.29 -33.92 -24.17
N TRP A 31 -0.22 -32.82 -24.94
CA TRP A 31 -0.46 -31.48 -24.44
C TRP A 31 -1.89 -31.27 -23.94
N GLN A 32 -2.89 -31.82 -24.63
CA GLN A 32 -4.28 -31.81 -24.15
C GLN A 32 -4.43 -32.56 -22.82
N ALA A 33 -3.82 -33.75 -22.70
CA ALA A 33 -3.83 -34.51 -21.45
C ALA A 33 -3.13 -33.74 -20.31
N TYR A 34 -2.01 -33.08 -20.61
CA TYR A 34 -1.27 -32.26 -19.65
C TYR A 34 -2.11 -31.08 -19.13
N ARG A 35 -2.75 -30.34 -20.03
CA ARG A 35 -3.60 -29.19 -19.70
C ARG A 35 -4.80 -29.58 -18.82
N ARG A 36 -5.38 -30.77 -19.03
CA ARG A 36 -6.47 -31.32 -18.19
C ARG A 36 -6.00 -31.93 -16.86
N GLY A 37 -4.70 -31.88 -16.54
CA GLY A 37 -4.16 -32.45 -15.30
C GLY A 37 -3.95 -33.96 -15.31
N ALA A 38 -4.17 -34.65 -16.43
CA ALA A 38 -3.94 -36.08 -16.56
C ALA A 38 -2.44 -36.40 -16.78
N VAL A 39 -1.61 -36.11 -15.76
CA VAL A 39 -0.14 -36.14 -15.85
C VAL A 39 0.40 -37.50 -16.28
N ALA A 40 -0.16 -38.60 -15.78
CA ALA A 40 0.27 -39.95 -16.15
C ALA A 40 -0.05 -40.28 -17.63
N ALA A 41 -1.21 -39.83 -18.12
CA ALA A 41 -1.58 -40.00 -19.53
C ALA A 41 -0.68 -39.14 -20.44
N ALA A 42 -0.43 -37.89 -20.06
CA ALA A 42 0.50 -37.00 -20.76
C ALA A 42 1.91 -37.60 -20.85
N ALA A 43 2.43 -38.17 -19.74
CA ALA A 43 3.72 -38.85 -19.71
C ALA A 43 3.81 -39.95 -20.77
N ARG A 44 2.83 -40.87 -20.81
CA ARG A 44 2.79 -41.95 -21.80
C ARG A 44 2.75 -41.42 -23.23
N LEU A 45 1.90 -40.43 -23.51
CA LEU A 45 1.73 -39.88 -24.86
C LEU A 45 2.99 -39.13 -25.33
N PHE A 46 3.65 -38.36 -24.46
CA PHE A 46 4.94 -37.74 -24.78
C PHE A 46 6.05 -38.78 -24.99
N THR A 47 6.08 -39.87 -24.21
CA THR A 47 7.01 -40.99 -24.45
C THR A 47 6.74 -41.68 -25.78
N THR A 48 5.47 -41.87 -26.16
CA THR A 48 5.12 -42.38 -27.50
C THR A 48 5.61 -41.45 -28.60
N ALA A 49 5.41 -40.14 -28.47
CA ALA A 49 5.89 -39.16 -29.44
C ALA A 49 7.43 -39.18 -29.56
N ASP A 50 8.15 -39.26 -28.44
CA ASP A 50 9.61 -39.38 -28.39
C ASP A 50 10.10 -40.71 -29.02
N SER A 51 9.35 -41.80 -28.83
CA SER A 51 9.68 -43.11 -29.43
C SER A 51 9.47 -43.10 -30.94
N LEU A 52 8.43 -42.42 -31.42
CA LEU A 52 8.14 -42.25 -32.84
C LEU A 52 9.19 -41.37 -33.51
N CYS A 53 9.57 -40.26 -32.87
CA CYS A 53 10.54 -39.31 -33.40
C CYS A 53 11.60 -38.99 -32.34
N PRO A 54 12.62 -39.85 -32.19
CA PRO A 54 13.67 -39.63 -31.21
C PRO A 54 14.37 -38.29 -31.48
N ARG A 55 14.56 -37.49 -30.41
CA ARG A 55 15.13 -36.12 -30.47
C ARG A 55 14.21 -35.03 -31.03
N ALA A 56 12.91 -35.29 -31.21
CA ALA A 56 11.97 -34.21 -31.45
C ALA A 56 11.91 -33.27 -30.22
N PRO A 57 12.19 -31.95 -30.37
CA PRO A 57 12.32 -31.04 -29.24
C PRO A 57 11.02 -30.97 -28.42
N GLY A 58 9.86 -30.88 -29.08
CA GLY A 58 8.56 -30.77 -28.39
C GLY A 58 8.23 -31.94 -27.47
N ALA A 59 8.69 -33.17 -27.78
CA ALA A 59 8.44 -34.34 -26.92
C ALA A 59 9.33 -34.29 -25.67
N GLN A 60 10.59 -33.87 -25.81
CA GLN A 60 11.48 -33.65 -24.67
C GLN A 60 10.99 -32.49 -23.78
N THR A 61 10.53 -31.39 -24.38
CA THR A 61 9.91 -30.26 -23.67
C THR A 61 8.70 -30.72 -22.84
N GLY A 62 7.77 -31.45 -23.45
CA GLY A 62 6.61 -32.01 -22.76
C GLY A 62 6.97 -32.97 -21.61
N LEU A 63 7.93 -33.87 -21.82
CA LEU A 63 8.45 -34.76 -20.77
C LEU A 63 9.10 -33.97 -19.62
N GLY A 64 9.79 -32.86 -19.92
CA GLY A 64 10.34 -31.95 -18.91
C GLY A 64 9.26 -31.34 -18.01
N PHE A 65 8.16 -30.86 -18.60
CA PHE A 65 7.02 -30.33 -17.84
C PHE A 65 6.27 -31.40 -17.03
N VAL A 66 6.19 -32.63 -17.54
CA VAL A 66 5.68 -33.78 -16.76
C VAL A 66 6.58 -34.05 -15.55
N ALA A 67 7.90 -34.07 -15.75
CA ALA A 67 8.87 -34.28 -14.67
C ALA A 67 8.79 -33.16 -13.61
N LEU A 68 8.58 -31.89 -14.01
CA LEU A 68 8.32 -30.78 -13.08
C LEU A 68 7.07 -31.00 -12.22
N ARG A 69 5.95 -31.46 -12.81
CA ARG A 69 4.71 -31.75 -12.04
C ARG A 69 4.89 -32.92 -11.07
N GLN A 70 5.81 -33.82 -11.37
CA GLN A 70 6.16 -34.96 -10.52
C GLN A 70 7.31 -34.63 -9.54
N SER A 71 7.74 -33.37 -9.46
CA SER A 71 8.88 -32.92 -8.64
C SER A 71 10.21 -33.65 -8.93
N ARG A 72 10.36 -34.24 -10.12
CA ARG A 72 11.58 -34.91 -10.59
C ARG A 72 12.49 -33.90 -11.27
N LEU A 73 13.03 -32.96 -10.48
CA LEU A 73 13.69 -31.75 -10.99
C LEU A 73 14.94 -32.02 -11.85
N ALA A 74 15.74 -33.03 -11.49
CA ALA A 74 16.92 -33.40 -12.27
C ALA A 74 16.58 -34.00 -13.65
N ASP A 75 15.54 -34.84 -13.74
CA ASP A 75 15.06 -35.33 -15.03
C ASP A 75 14.47 -34.17 -15.84
N ALA A 76 13.68 -33.29 -15.22
CA ALA A 76 13.14 -32.12 -15.91
C ALA A 76 14.24 -31.29 -16.59
N GLU A 77 15.30 -30.94 -15.85
CA GLU A 77 16.44 -30.21 -16.41
C GLU A 77 17.13 -30.97 -17.55
N GLN A 78 17.34 -32.28 -17.40
CA GLN A 78 17.93 -33.09 -18.46
C GLN A 78 17.06 -33.10 -19.73
N ARG A 79 15.74 -33.20 -19.57
CA ARG A 79 14.77 -33.18 -20.67
C ARG A 79 14.76 -31.84 -21.40
N PHE A 80 14.69 -30.73 -20.67
CA PHE A 80 14.77 -29.39 -21.27
C PHE A 80 16.12 -29.14 -21.95
N THR A 81 17.23 -29.59 -21.35
CA THR A 81 18.57 -29.48 -21.97
C THR A 81 18.65 -30.26 -23.29
N ARG A 82 18.05 -31.46 -23.36
CA ARG A 82 17.96 -32.24 -24.61
C ARG A 82 17.08 -31.56 -25.65
N ALA A 83 15.95 -30.97 -25.24
CA ALA A 83 15.09 -30.19 -26.13
C ALA A 83 15.88 -29.00 -26.72
N LEU A 84 16.58 -28.24 -25.88
CA LEU A 84 17.38 -27.07 -26.27
C LEU A 84 18.61 -27.42 -27.12
N ALA A 85 19.16 -28.63 -26.96
CA ALA A 85 20.23 -29.13 -27.82
C ALA A 85 19.72 -29.47 -29.23
N ALA A 86 18.44 -29.86 -29.36
CA ALA A 86 17.81 -30.09 -30.66
C ALA A 86 17.28 -28.79 -31.28
N ASP A 87 16.72 -27.89 -30.46
CA ASP A 87 16.19 -26.59 -30.87
C ASP A 87 16.43 -25.52 -29.78
N SER A 88 17.45 -24.69 -29.98
CA SER A 88 17.78 -23.61 -29.04
C SER A 88 16.82 -22.40 -29.08
N SER A 89 15.87 -22.42 -30.03
CA SER A 89 14.83 -21.40 -30.18
C SER A 89 13.54 -21.71 -29.39
N ASP A 90 13.42 -22.94 -28.85
CA ASP A 90 12.27 -23.36 -28.03
C ASP A 90 12.20 -22.56 -26.72
N ALA A 91 11.28 -21.58 -26.68
CA ALA A 91 11.07 -20.72 -25.52
C ALA A 91 10.44 -21.48 -24.34
N ASP A 92 9.56 -22.44 -24.60
CA ASP A 92 8.92 -23.28 -23.57
C ASP A 92 9.98 -24.12 -22.84
N ALA A 93 10.96 -24.67 -23.58
CA ALA A 93 12.06 -25.41 -23.00
C ALA A 93 12.99 -24.53 -22.14
N TRP A 94 13.29 -23.30 -22.57
CA TRP A 94 14.04 -22.34 -21.75
C TRP A 94 13.30 -21.95 -20.48
N TYR A 95 11.98 -21.70 -20.57
CA TYR A 95 11.15 -21.42 -19.41
C TYR A 95 11.10 -22.60 -18.43
N GLY A 96 10.85 -23.81 -18.95
CA GLY A 96 10.83 -25.04 -18.17
C GLY A 96 12.17 -25.32 -17.47
N LEU A 97 13.30 -25.08 -18.15
CA LEU A 97 14.63 -25.16 -17.56
C LEU A 97 14.80 -24.16 -16.40
N GLY A 98 14.31 -22.93 -16.56
CA GLY A 98 14.28 -21.92 -15.50
C GLY A 98 13.49 -22.37 -14.28
N LEU A 99 12.29 -22.93 -14.47
CA LEU A 99 11.47 -23.49 -13.39
C LEU A 99 12.17 -24.65 -12.67
N ALA A 100 12.80 -25.56 -13.40
CA ALA A 100 13.51 -26.71 -12.82
C ALA A 100 14.66 -26.25 -11.92
N ARG A 101 15.48 -25.31 -12.42
CA ARG A 101 16.60 -24.73 -11.67
C ARG A 101 16.16 -23.92 -10.48
N LEU A 102 15.09 -23.13 -10.62
CA LEU A 102 14.54 -22.36 -9.52
C LEU A 102 14.08 -23.26 -8.37
N ARG A 103 13.35 -24.34 -8.67
CA ARG A 103 12.89 -25.32 -7.67
C ARG A 103 14.05 -26.11 -7.01
N ARG A 104 15.22 -26.14 -7.64
CA ARG A 104 16.46 -26.70 -7.08
C ARG A 104 17.26 -25.68 -6.22
N GLY A 105 16.81 -24.43 -6.15
CA GLY A 105 17.53 -23.35 -5.45
C GLY A 105 18.60 -22.66 -6.30
N GLU A 106 18.73 -23.01 -7.58
CA GLU A 106 19.75 -22.49 -8.50
C GLU A 106 19.29 -21.16 -9.15
N ARG A 107 19.07 -20.15 -8.31
CA ARG A 107 18.45 -18.87 -8.70
C ARG A 107 19.15 -18.17 -9.87
N ALA A 108 20.48 -18.10 -9.87
CA ALA A 108 21.23 -17.40 -10.92
C ALA A 108 21.04 -18.08 -12.29
N SER A 109 21.11 -19.42 -12.33
CA SER A 109 20.90 -20.21 -13.54
C SER A 109 19.45 -20.16 -14.03
N ALA A 110 18.48 -20.03 -13.12
CA ALA A 110 17.08 -19.84 -13.45
C ALA A 110 16.83 -18.48 -14.14
N VAL A 111 17.39 -17.40 -13.61
CA VAL A 111 17.30 -16.05 -14.21
C VAL A 111 17.85 -16.04 -15.64
N LEU A 112 18.99 -16.68 -15.88
CA LEU A 112 19.57 -16.79 -17.22
C LEU A 112 18.64 -17.53 -18.18
N ALA A 113 18.00 -18.61 -17.73
CA ALA A 113 17.07 -19.39 -18.53
C ALA A 113 15.78 -18.63 -18.84
N PHE A 114 15.18 -17.92 -17.88
CA PHE A 114 14.02 -17.06 -18.13
C PHE A 114 14.32 -15.91 -19.09
N ARG A 115 15.50 -15.28 -18.97
CA ARG A 115 15.95 -14.27 -19.95
C ARG A 115 16.18 -14.88 -21.34
N SER A 116 16.63 -16.13 -21.43
CA SER A 116 16.70 -16.83 -22.71
C SER A 116 15.31 -17.02 -23.30
N ALA A 117 14.32 -17.46 -22.52
CA ALA A 117 12.93 -17.59 -22.98
C ALA A 117 12.42 -16.26 -23.56
N LEU A 118 12.61 -15.15 -22.83
CA LEU A 118 12.20 -13.81 -23.26
C LEU A 118 12.95 -13.30 -24.51
N ARG A 119 14.21 -13.67 -24.71
CA ARG A 119 14.94 -13.32 -25.95
C ARG A 119 14.40 -14.04 -27.19
N ARG A 120 13.72 -15.18 -27.02
CA ARG A 120 13.13 -15.95 -28.13
C ARG A 120 11.67 -15.57 -28.35
N ALA A 121 10.93 -15.40 -27.26
CA ALA A 121 9.55 -14.95 -27.24
C ALA A 121 9.42 -13.76 -26.26
N PRO A 122 9.56 -12.51 -26.76
CA PRO A 122 9.47 -11.32 -25.90
C PRO A 122 8.12 -11.17 -25.18
N ASP A 123 7.07 -11.80 -25.68
CA ASP A 123 5.73 -11.82 -25.10
C ASP A 123 5.48 -12.99 -24.14
N TYR A 124 6.51 -13.79 -23.79
CA TYR A 124 6.40 -14.93 -22.87
C TYR A 124 6.15 -14.44 -21.42
N ARG A 125 4.89 -14.13 -21.12
CA ARG A 125 4.43 -13.54 -19.86
C ARG A 125 4.88 -14.31 -18.63
N ASP A 126 4.72 -15.63 -18.63
CA ASP A 126 5.09 -16.44 -17.45
C ASP A 126 6.59 -16.34 -17.12
N ALA A 127 7.47 -16.21 -18.11
CA ALA A 127 8.91 -16.05 -17.88
C ALA A 127 9.24 -14.66 -17.31
N ALA A 128 8.55 -13.62 -17.79
CA ALA A 128 8.66 -12.28 -17.24
C ALA A 128 8.15 -12.24 -15.79
N ASP A 129 7.03 -12.89 -15.48
CA ASP A 129 6.48 -12.96 -14.12
C ASP A 129 7.41 -13.70 -13.15
N GLN A 130 8.08 -14.76 -13.61
CA GLN A 130 9.11 -15.41 -12.80
C GLN A 130 10.29 -14.46 -12.51
N LEU A 131 10.72 -13.64 -13.47
CA LEU A 131 11.78 -12.65 -13.22
C LEU A 131 11.33 -11.58 -12.23
N LEU A 132 10.11 -11.04 -12.39
CA LEU A 132 9.55 -10.07 -11.44
C LEU A 132 9.43 -10.67 -10.04
N GLY A 133 8.94 -11.90 -9.91
CA GLY A 133 8.86 -12.63 -8.63
C GLY A 133 10.23 -12.96 -8.03
N LEU A 134 11.30 -12.92 -8.84
CA LEU A 134 12.68 -13.00 -8.38
C LEU A 134 13.30 -11.62 -8.09
N GLY A 135 12.60 -10.52 -8.28
CA GLY A 135 13.15 -9.18 -8.06
C GLY A 135 14.12 -8.76 -9.17
N VAL A 136 13.95 -9.33 -10.36
CA VAL A 136 14.81 -9.13 -11.53
C VAL A 136 14.01 -8.48 -12.64
N ASP A 137 14.54 -7.39 -13.18
CA ASP A 137 13.99 -6.77 -14.37
C ASP A 137 14.09 -7.73 -15.58
N SER A 138 13.00 -7.81 -16.34
CA SER A 138 12.90 -8.66 -17.53
C SER A 138 13.96 -8.34 -18.60
N GLY A 139 14.45 -7.10 -18.62
CA GLY A 139 15.32 -6.55 -19.65
C GLY A 139 14.57 -6.19 -20.94
N LEU A 140 13.25 -6.38 -20.97
CA LEU A 140 12.41 -6.02 -22.10
C LEU A 140 11.83 -4.63 -21.88
N PRO A 141 11.90 -3.74 -22.90
CA PRO A 141 11.20 -2.47 -22.83
C PRO A 141 9.69 -2.72 -22.79
N LEU A 142 8.98 -1.92 -21.99
CA LEU A 142 7.53 -1.83 -22.08
C LEU A 142 7.14 -1.30 -23.47
N ALA A 143 5.94 -1.65 -23.93
CA ALA A 143 5.40 -1.14 -25.19
C ALA A 143 5.39 0.39 -25.18
N PRO A 144 5.74 1.08 -26.28
CA PRO A 144 5.70 2.54 -26.32
C PRO A 144 4.30 3.08 -25.97
N ILE A 145 4.24 4.14 -25.16
CA ILE A 145 2.99 4.82 -24.82
C ILE A 145 2.55 5.67 -26.02
N ALA A 146 1.32 5.48 -26.48
CA ALA A 146 0.68 6.39 -27.42
C ALA A 146 0.13 7.60 -26.67
N LEU A 147 0.89 8.70 -26.66
CA LEU A 147 0.47 9.92 -25.96
C LEU A 147 -0.85 10.47 -26.54
N PRO A 148 -1.81 10.87 -25.69
CA PRO A 148 -3.05 11.46 -26.18
C PRO A 148 -2.77 12.78 -26.93
N PRO A 149 -3.62 13.16 -27.91
CA PRO A 149 -3.45 14.40 -28.69
C PRO A 149 -3.74 15.67 -27.87
N GLU A 150 -4.44 15.54 -26.75
CA GLU A 150 -4.72 16.60 -25.79
C GLU A 150 -4.23 16.20 -24.41
N LEU A 151 -3.91 17.20 -23.57
CA LEU A 151 -3.58 16.96 -22.17
C LEU A 151 -4.81 16.43 -21.42
N ARG A 152 -4.64 15.36 -20.65
CA ARG A 152 -5.70 14.80 -19.81
C ARG A 152 -5.63 15.37 -18.40
N VAL A 153 -6.71 16.03 -17.98
CA VAL A 153 -6.91 16.52 -16.61
C VAL A 153 -8.25 15.96 -16.12
N PRO A 154 -8.27 14.77 -15.50
CA PRO A 154 -9.53 14.11 -15.10
C PRO A 154 -10.17 14.78 -13.87
N ALA A 155 -9.36 15.43 -13.03
CA ALA A 155 -9.79 16.17 -11.86
C ALA A 155 -8.96 17.45 -11.71
N ARG A 156 -9.50 18.44 -11.01
CA ARG A 156 -8.79 19.67 -10.63
C ARG A 156 -9.26 20.23 -9.29
N THR A 157 -8.52 21.15 -8.71
CA THR A 157 -9.02 22.06 -7.68
C THR A 157 -9.59 23.33 -8.31
N ALA A 158 -10.64 23.88 -7.72
CA ALA A 158 -11.27 25.13 -8.15
C ALA A 158 -11.64 25.97 -6.92
N GLY A 159 -10.68 26.77 -6.45
CA GLY A 159 -10.77 27.42 -5.14
C GLY A 159 -10.72 26.37 -4.04
N GLU A 160 -11.77 26.31 -3.21
CA GLU A 160 -11.80 25.46 -2.01
C GLU A 160 -12.40 24.06 -2.22
N ARG A 161 -12.65 23.65 -3.47
CA ARG A 161 -13.29 22.36 -3.81
C ARG A 161 -12.52 21.61 -4.88
N PHE A 162 -12.80 20.31 -4.99
CA PHE A 162 -12.45 19.52 -6.17
C PHE A 162 -13.54 19.63 -7.24
N GLU A 163 -13.13 19.46 -8.49
CA GLU A 163 -13.99 19.26 -9.64
C GLU A 163 -13.50 18.07 -10.45
N VAL A 164 -14.41 17.27 -10.99
CA VAL A 164 -14.11 16.17 -11.91
C VAL A 164 -14.60 16.50 -13.31
N ARG A 165 -13.89 16.02 -14.32
CA ARG A 165 -14.23 16.23 -15.72
C ARG A 165 -15.34 15.27 -16.14
N THR A 166 -16.39 15.80 -16.74
CA THR A 166 -17.49 15.04 -17.36
C THR A 166 -17.65 15.48 -18.83
N PRO A 167 -18.44 14.75 -19.65
CA PRO A 167 -18.76 15.20 -21.00
C PRO A 167 -19.43 16.59 -21.08
N GLN A 168 -20.09 17.02 -20.00
CA GLN A 168 -20.78 18.32 -19.91
C GLN A 168 -19.90 19.43 -19.33
N GLY A 169 -18.65 19.14 -18.97
CA GLY A 169 -17.70 20.09 -18.40
C GLY A 169 -17.23 19.70 -17.00
N TRP A 170 -16.94 20.69 -16.17
CA TRP A 170 -16.46 20.47 -14.81
C TRP A 170 -17.64 20.35 -13.84
N ARG A 171 -17.63 19.29 -13.01
CA ARG A 171 -18.64 19.07 -11.97
C ARG A 171 -18.00 19.14 -10.59
N PRO A 172 -18.56 19.90 -9.63
CA PRO A 172 -18.11 19.87 -8.24
C PRO A 172 -18.06 18.44 -7.68
N PHE A 173 -17.02 18.16 -6.90
CA PHE A 173 -16.77 16.86 -6.32
C PHE A 173 -16.41 17.02 -4.83
N TYR A 174 -17.29 16.53 -3.97
CA TYR A 174 -17.03 16.45 -2.53
C TYR A 174 -16.49 15.05 -2.20
N VAL A 175 -15.35 14.99 -1.51
CA VAL A 175 -14.69 13.71 -1.22
C VAL A 175 -15.38 13.01 -0.04
N LYS A 176 -15.85 11.78 -0.29
CA LYS A 176 -16.38 10.84 0.70
C LYS A 176 -15.56 9.57 0.58
N GLY A 177 -14.42 9.55 1.26
CA GLY A 177 -13.41 8.53 1.06
C GLY A 177 -13.37 7.48 2.16
N ILE A 178 -12.82 6.32 1.82
CA ILE A 178 -12.37 5.31 2.78
C ILE A 178 -10.90 5.01 2.49
N ASN A 179 -10.07 5.03 3.52
CA ASN A 179 -8.70 4.57 3.42
C ASN A 179 -8.64 3.04 3.37
N LEU A 180 -7.85 2.50 2.45
CA LEU A 180 -7.70 1.05 2.28
C LEU A 180 -6.31 0.61 2.74
N GLY A 181 -6.26 0.00 3.93
CA GLY A 181 -5.16 -0.84 4.39
C GLY A 181 -5.15 -2.20 3.68
N ALA A 182 -3.99 -2.86 3.63
CA ALA A 182 -3.83 -4.16 2.97
C ALA A 182 -3.45 -5.31 3.91
N ALA A 183 -3.29 -5.04 5.20
CA ALA A 183 -2.90 -6.04 6.18
C ALA A 183 -4.09 -6.91 6.57
N LEU A 184 -4.23 -8.07 5.94
CA LEU A 184 -5.15 -9.10 6.46
C LEU A 184 -4.68 -9.60 7.83
N PRO A 185 -5.58 -10.14 8.68
CA PRO A 185 -5.20 -10.77 9.94
C PRO A 185 -4.03 -11.74 9.81
N GLY A 186 -3.09 -11.68 10.74
CA GLY A 186 -1.90 -12.52 10.69
C GLY A 186 -0.88 -12.12 9.62
N ARG A 187 -1.04 -11.00 8.90
CA ARG A 187 -0.14 -10.59 7.82
C ARG A 187 0.47 -9.20 8.06
N PHE A 188 1.63 -8.97 7.46
CA PHE A 188 2.21 -7.63 7.38
C PHE A 188 1.47 -6.78 6.33
N PRO A 189 1.52 -5.43 6.40
CA PRO A 189 0.89 -4.52 5.44
C PRO A 189 1.25 -4.76 3.98
N SER A 190 2.41 -5.37 3.75
CA SER A 190 2.95 -5.68 2.43
C SER A 190 2.59 -7.07 1.90
N GLN A 191 1.81 -7.86 2.65
CA GLN A 191 1.38 -9.20 2.29
C GLN A 191 -0.06 -9.18 1.80
N PHE A 192 -0.24 -8.52 0.65
CA PHE A 192 -1.52 -8.24 0.04
C PHE A 192 -2.33 -9.50 -0.35
N PRO A 193 -3.67 -9.40 -0.40
CA PRO A 193 -4.50 -10.34 -1.14
C PRO A 193 -4.01 -10.49 -2.59
N ALA A 194 -3.85 -11.72 -3.06
CA ALA A 194 -3.40 -11.99 -4.43
C ALA A 194 -4.56 -12.06 -5.44
N ASP A 195 -5.80 -12.17 -4.97
CA ASP A 195 -6.98 -12.43 -5.78
C ASP A 195 -7.82 -11.16 -6.02
N ASP A 196 -8.24 -10.96 -7.27
CA ASP A 196 -9.11 -9.86 -7.70
C ASP A 196 -10.47 -9.92 -6.98
N SER A 197 -10.96 -11.11 -6.61
CA SER A 197 -12.29 -11.27 -5.99
C SER A 197 -12.42 -10.59 -4.63
N THR A 198 -11.34 -10.58 -3.84
CA THR A 198 -11.28 -9.90 -2.54
C THR A 198 -11.45 -8.39 -2.73
N TYR A 199 -10.68 -7.80 -3.64
CA TYR A 199 -10.78 -6.37 -3.93
C TYR A 199 -12.13 -6.00 -4.54
N ALA A 200 -12.69 -6.82 -5.45
CA ALA A 200 -14.00 -6.57 -6.03
C ALA A 200 -15.09 -6.49 -4.96
N ARG A 201 -15.09 -7.43 -4.00
CA ARG A 201 -16.03 -7.41 -2.87
C ARG A 201 -15.86 -6.18 -1.99
N TRP A 202 -14.62 -5.78 -1.68
CA TRP A 202 -14.37 -4.57 -0.88
C TRP A 202 -14.86 -3.31 -1.58
N LEU A 203 -14.56 -3.15 -2.86
CA LEU A 203 -15.01 -2.00 -3.66
C LEU A 203 -16.55 -1.92 -3.73
N GLU A 204 -17.22 -3.07 -3.90
CA GLU A 204 -18.68 -3.14 -3.87
C GLU A 204 -19.25 -2.66 -2.54
N LEU A 205 -18.69 -3.12 -1.41
CA LEU A 205 -19.16 -2.72 -0.08
C LEU A 205 -18.88 -1.24 0.21
N MET A 206 -17.70 -0.73 -0.18
CA MET A 206 -17.36 0.70 -0.04
C MET A 206 -18.33 1.58 -0.83
N ALA A 207 -18.63 1.22 -2.08
CA ALA A 207 -19.61 1.92 -2.89
C ALA A 207 -21.02 1.80 -2.29
N GLY A 208 -21.38 0.64 -1.73
CA GLY A 208 -22.62 0.43 -0.98
C GLY A 208 -22.75 1.31 0.27
N ALA A 209 -21.62 1.64 0.92
CA ALA A 209 -21.52 2.64 1.99
C ALA A 209 -21.52 4.10 1.47
N ASN A 210 -21.78 4.30 0.17
CA ASN A 210 -21.84 5.60 -0.51
C ASN A 210 -20.49 6.35 -0.52
N ALA A 211 -19.37 5.64 -0.37
CA ALA A 211 -18.05 6.18 -0.64
C ALA A 211 -17.91 6.44 -2.15
N ASN A 212 -17.24 7.54 -2.50
CA ASN A 212 -16.89 7.87 -3.89
C ASN A 212 -15.38 7.88 -4.12
N VAL A 213 -14.58 7.72 -3.06
CA VAL A 213 -13.12 7.70 -3.09
C VAL A 213 -12.58 6.50 -2.31
N VAL A 214 -11.56 5.86 -2.85
CA VAL A 214 -10.68 4.94 -2.14
C VAL A 214 -9.30 5.59 -2.05
N ARG A 215 -8.72 5.67 -0.86
CA ARG A 215 -7.34 6.16 -0.68
C ARG A 215 -6.39 4.99 -0.42
N LEU A 216 -5.27 4.98 -1.14
CA LEU A 216 -4.15 4.07 -0.89
C LEU A 216 -2.97 4.86 -0.34
N TYR A 217 -2.23 4.31 0.61
CA TYR A 217 -1.00 4.94 1.13
C TYR A 217 0.24 4.60 0.28
N THR A 218 0.20 3.45 -0.38
CA THR A 218 1.32 2.85 -1.12
C THR A 218 0.80 2.13 -2.35
N LEU A 219 1.71 1.65 -3.21
CA LEU A 219 1.37 0.87 -4.37
C LEU A 219 0.70 -0.46 -3.96
N PHE A 220 -0.48 -0.74 -4.50
CA PHE A 220 -1.19 -2.01 -4.31
C PHE A 220 -0.82 -3.03 -5.41
N PRO A 221 -1.16 -4.33 -5.27
CA PRO A 221 -0.94 -5.31 -6.33
C PRO A 221 -1.78 -5.02 -7.57
N PRO A 222 -1.38 -5.50 -8.76
CA PRO A 222 -2.16 -5.36 -9.99
C PRO A 222 -3.62 -5.83 -9.90
N ALA A 223 -3.91 -6.78 -9.00
CA ALA A 223 -5.26 -7.27 -8.73
C ALA A 223 -6.24 -6.17 -8.31
N PHE A 224 -5.79 -5.22 -7.49
CA PHE A 224 -6.61 -4.08 -7.07
C PHE A 224 -7.01 -3.20 -8.26
N TYR A 225 -6.05 -2.82 -9.11
CA TYR A 225 -6.30 -1.95 -10.26
C TYR A 225 -7.23 -2.61 -11.29
N ARG A 226 -7.11 -3.93 -11.49
CA ARG A 226 -8.06 -4.71 -12.30
C ARG A 226 -9.46 -4.69 -11.70
N ALA A 227 -9.59 -4.88 -10.39
CA ALA A 227 -10.88 -4.85 -9.70
C ALA A 227 -11.53 -3.46 -9.77
N LEU A 228 -10.76 -2.39 -9.52
CA LEU A 228 -11.23 -1.00 -9.63
C LEU A 228 -11.72 -0.68 -11.04
N ARG A 229 -10.95 -1.06 -12.07
CA ARG A 229 -11.35 -0.86 -13.46
C ARG A 229 -12.65 -1.59 -13.79
N ARG A 230 -12.75 -2.88 -13.41
CA ARG A 230 -13.96 -3.68 -13.64
C ARG A 230 -15.17 -3.08 -12.94
N TRP A 231 -15.00 -2.59 -11.71
CA TRP A 231 -16.07 -1.92 -10.97
C TRP A 231 -16.55 -0.67 -11.71
N ASN A 232 -15.64 0.24 -12.08
CA ASN A 232 -16.00 1.50 -12.75
C ASN A 232 -16.59 1.29 -14.14
N ASP A 233 -16.08 0.32 -14.93
CA ASP A 233 -16.64 -0.01 -16.24
C ASP A 233 -18.07 -0.57 -16.12
N ALA A 234 -18.37 -1.32 -15.05
CA ALA A 234 -19.69 -1.85 -14.79
C ALA A 234 -20.66 -0.82 -14.16
N HIS A 235 -20.14 0.21 -13.50
CA HIS A 235 -20.92 1.19 -12.74
C HIS A 235 -20.51 2.65 -13.04
N PRO A 236 -20.62 3.13 -14.29
CA PRO A 236 -20.10 4.45 -14.69
C PRO A 236 -20.75 5.63 -13.94
N GLU A 237 -21.99 5.49 -13.48
CA GLU A 237 -22.70 6.51 -12.68
C GLU A 237 -22.28 6.52 -11.20
N HIS A 238 -21.63 5.45 -10.74
CA HIS A 238 -21.17 5.24 -9.36
C HIS A 238 -19.68 4.87 -9.30
N SER A 239 -18.89 5.40 -10.24
CA SER A 239 -17.45 5.16 -10.27
C SER A 239 -16.77 5.58 -8.98
N LEU A 240 -15.86 4.73 -8.51
CA LEU A 240 -14.95 5.04 -7.41
C LEU A 240 -13.71 5.74 -7.96
N TRP A 241 -13.35 6.84 -7.30
CA TRP A 241 -12.14 7.61 -7.58
C TRP A 241 -11.00 7.19 -6.66
N LEU A 242 -9.77 7.30 -7.14
CA LEU A 242 -8.56 6.95 -6.40
C LEU A 242 -7.84 8.21 -5.92
N VAL A 243 -7.59 8.31 -4.61
CA VAL A 243 -6.55 9.21 -4.08
C VAL A 243 -5.32 8.35 -3.82
N HIS A 244 -4.26 8.56 -4.60
CA HIS A 244 -3.09 7.70 -4.52
C HIS A 244 -1.98 8.35 -3.72
N GLY A 245 -1.65 7.73 -2.58
CA GLY A 245 -0.50 8.06 -1.75
C GLY A 245 0.80 7.58 -2.37
N VAL A 246 1.89 8.33 -2.16
CA VAL A 246 3.25 7.87 -2.43
C VAL A 246 4.01 7.82 -1.10
N TRP A 247 4.19 6.61 -0.59
CA TRP A 247 4.86 6.37 0.68
C TRP A 247 6.33 6.79 0.66
N ALA A 248 6.74 7.54 1.68
CA ALA A 248 8.14 7.87 1.95
C ALA A 248 8.60 7.16 3.23
N GLU A 249 9.75 6.50 3.19
CA GLU A 249 10.40 6.03 4.42
C GLU A 249 11.13 7.19 5.10
N PRO A 250 11.24 7.22 6.45
CA PRO A 250 11.99 8.26 7.13
C PRO A 250 13.42 8.40 6.56
N PRO A 251 13.87 9.62 6.25
CA PRO A 251 15.19 9.82 5.65
C PRO A 251 16.30 9.47 6.65
N PRO A 252 17.33 8.69 6.24
CA PRO A 252 18.48 8.42 7.09
C PRO A 252 19.13 9.72 7.57
N HIS A 253 19.41 9.80 8.87
CA HIS A 253 20.02 10.98 9.50
C HIS A 253 19.24 12.29 9.27
N HIS A 254 17.93 12.20 9.01
CA HIS A 254 17.06 13.35 8.71
C HIS A 254 17.53 14.15 7.48
N ASP A 255 18.23 13.50 6.53
CA ASP A 255 18.74 14.14 5.33
C ASP A 255 17.87 13.81 4.10
N TYR A 256 16.96 14.72 3.79
CA TYR A 256 16.02 14.60 2.68
C TYR A 256 16.71 14.74 1.31
N ASP A 257 17.95 15.23 1.27
CA ASP A 257 18.76 15.34 0.06
C ASP A 257 19.77 14.22 -0.10
N LEU A 258 19.76 13.21 0.78
CA LEU A 258 20.61 12.04 0.62
C LEU A 258 20.32 11.41 -0.76
N PRO A 259 21.30 11.40 -1.71
CA PRO A 259 20.99 11.14 -3.12
C PRO A 259 20.31 9.80 -3.38
N ALA A 260 20.74 8.75 -2.68
CA ALA A 260 20.15 7.42 -2.81
C ALA A 260 18.69 7.39 -2.31
N TRP A 261 18.41 7.99 -1.15
CA TRP A 261 17.06 8.02 -0.58
C TRP A 261 16.11 8.88 -1.44
N LYS A 262 16.55 10.07 -1.86
CA LYS A 262 15.74 10.95 -2.74
C LYS A 262 15.47 10.28 -4.10
N ALA A 263 16.46 9.59 -4.67
CA ALA A 263 16.29 8.83 -5.91
C ALA A 263 15.33 7.64 -5.74
N ASP A 264 15.34 7.00 -4.57
CA ASP A 264 14.43 5.91 -4.21
C ASP A 264 12.98 6.41 -4.09
N PHE A 265 12.76 7.54 -3.42
CA PHE A 265 11.44 8.15 -3.31
C PHE A 265 10.90 8.58 -4.67
N ARG A 266 11.72 9.23 -5.50
CA ARG A 266 11.35 9.58 -6.89
C ARG A 266 11.07 8.37 -7.77
N ARG A 267 11.75 7.24 -7.54
CA ARG A 267 11.45 5.99 -8.24
C ARG A 267 10.09 5.43 -7.81
N GLU A 268 9.71 5.58 -6.55
CA GLU A 268 8.38 5.20 -6.08
C GLU A 268 7.28 6.08 -6.70
N MET A 269 7.49 7.40 -6.81
CA MET A 269 6.57 8.28 -7.55
C MET A 269 6.36 7.81 -8.98
N ARG A 270 7.44 7.49 -9.70
CA ARG A 270 7.36 6.98 -11.07
C ARG A 270 6.55 5.69 -11.14
N ARG A 271 6.82 4.73 -10.25
CA ARG A 271 6.08 3.46 -10.18
C ARG A 271 4.59 3.67 -9.96
N VAL A 272 4.21 4.59 -9.08
CA VAL A 272 2.80 4.91 -8.82
C VAL A 272 2.14 5.51 -10.06
N VAL A 273 2.77 6.50 -10.70
CA VAL A 273 2.27 7.09 -11.95
C VAL A 273 2.16 6.02 -13.04
N ASP A 274 3.24 5.28 -13.30
CA ASP A 274 3.26 4.22 -14.31
C ASP A 274 2.19 3.15 -14.04
N ALA A 275 1.96 2.79 -12.78
CA ALA A 275 0.97 1.79 -12.40
C ALA A 275 -0.48 2.26 -12.67
N VAL A 276 -0.82 3.52 -12.33
CA VAL A 276 -2.19 4.03 -12.58
C VAL A 276 -2.50 4.18 -14.06
N HIS A 277 -1.47 4.39 -14.90
CA HIS A 277 -1.58 4.41 -16.37
C HIS A 277 -1.48 3.02 -17.01
N GLY A 278 -1.40 1.94 -16.22
CA GLY A 278 -1.31 0.58 -16.74
C GLY A 278 -0.03 0.31 -17.53
N HIS A 279 1.08 0.93 -17.13
CA HIS A 279 2.36 0.89 -17.84
C HIS A 279 3.54 0.62 -16.88
N ALA A 280 3.41 -0.38 -15.98
CA ALA A 280 4.50 -0.71 -15.06
C ALA A 280 4.83 -2.21 -14.98
N LEU A 281 6.12 -2.52 -14.95
CA LEU A 281 6.64 -3.82 -14.52
C LEU A 281 7.42 -3.60 -13.22
N VAL A 282 6.84 -4.04 -12.11
CA VAL A 282 7.45 -3.84 -10.78
C VAL A 282 7.98 -5.17 -10.30
N ALA A 283 9.29 -5.26 -10.16
CA ALA A 283 9.95 -6.45 -9.61
C ALA A 283 9.75 -6.53 -8.10
N THR A 284 9.67 -7.74 -7.55
CA THR A 284 9.43 -7.94 -6.13
C THR A 284 10.54 -7.34 -5.27
N GLN A 285 10.12 -6.65 -4.22
CA GLN A 285 10.96 -6.10 -3.18
C GLN A 285 10.27 -6.38 -1.84
N ARG A 286 11.05 -6.72 -0.81
CA ARG A 286 10.49 -6.93 0.53
C ARG A 286 9.70 -5.69 0.95
N GLY A 287 8.47 -5.89 1.41
CA GLY A 287 7.64 -4.79 1.89
C GLY A 287 6.81 -4.07 0.82
N ARG A 288 6.84 -4.49 -0.46
CA ARG A 288 6.18 -3.75 -1.55
C ARG A 288 5.37 -4.65 -2.47
N ALA A 289 4.29 -4.08 -3.02
CA ALA A 289 3.55 -4.70 -4.11
C ALA A 289 4.43 -4.82 -5.36
N TRP A 290 4.12 -5.82 -6.19
CA TRP A 290 4.89 -6.12 -7.39
C TRP A 290 3.99 -6.80 -8.42
N GLY A 291 4.46 -6.85 -9.66
CA GLY A 291 3.78 -7.51 -10.77
C GLY A 291 3.67 -6.62 -12.00
N ARG A 292 2.77 -7.02 -12.90
CA ARG A 292 2.49 -6.33 -14.15
C ARG A 292 1.25 -5.46 -14.01
N TYR A 293 1.43 -4.15 -14.11
CA TYR A 293 0.35 -3.17 -14.11
C TYR A 293 0.05 -2.84 -15.56
N GLU A 294 -1.02 -3.42 -16.08
CA GLU A 294 -1.41 -3.34 -17.50
C GLU A 294 -2.80 -2.70 -17.69
N VAL A 295 -3.43 -2.28 -16.59
CA VAL A 295 -4.77 -1.71 -16.60
C VAL A 295 -4.68 -0.23 -16.26
N ASP A 296 -5.06 0.59 -17.24
CA ASP A 296 -5.20 2.02 -17.09
C ASP A 296 -6.46 2.33 -16.27
N VAL A 297 -6.26 2.93 -15.10
CA VAL A 297 -7.30 3.49 -14.22
C VAL A 297 -7.16 5.01 -14.08
N SER A 298 -6.26 5.61 -14.85
CA SER A 298 -5.80 6.98 -14.68
C SER A 298 -6.96 7.98 -14.79
N ASP A 299 -7.96 7.73 -15.65
CA ASP A 299 -9.14 8.58 -15.80
C ASP A 299 -10.01 8.68 -14.53
N HIS A 300 -9.80 7.83 -13.53
CA HIS A 300 -10.47 7.86 -12.22
C HIS A 300 -9.50 8.04 -11.04
N VAL A 301 -8.34 8.65 -11.27
CA VAL A 301 -7.46 9.08 -10.17
C VAL A 301 -7.72 10.56 -9.89
N LEU A 302 -8.20 10.85 -8.68
CA LEU A 302 -8.58 12.19 -8.23
C LEU A 302 -7.37 13.05 -7.91
N ALA A 303 -6.39 12.49 -7.19
CA ALA A 303 -5.24 13.23 -6.67
C ALA A 303 -4.07 12.33 -6.28
N PHE A 304 -2.88 12.91 -6.21
CA PHE A 304 -1.71 12.33 -5.55
C PHE A 304 -1.44 13.00 -4.20
N VAL A 305 -1.05 12.21 -3.20
CA VAL A 305 -0.63 12.72 -1.88
C VAL A 305 0.74 12.14 -1.51
N LEU A 306 1.73 12.98 -1.25
CA LEU A 306 3.09 12.53 -0.96
C LEU A 306 3.36 12.41 0.56
N GLY A 307 3.93 11.29 1.00
CA GLY A 307 4.37 11.09 2.39
C GLY A 307 3.40 10.28 3.27
N ARG A 308 3.77 10.09 4.54
CA ARG A 308 3.11 9.17 5.50
C ARG A 308 2.75 9.78 6.86
N GLU A 309 2.84 11.10 7.01
CA GLU A 309 3.11 11.87 8.25
C GLU A 309 4.62 12.11 8.40
N TRP A 310 5.04 13.37 8.23
CA TRP A 310 6.44 13.77 8.40
C TRP A 310 6.70 14.05 9.88
N GLU A 311 7.87 13.68 10.41
CA GLU A 311 8.14 13.86 11.83
C GLU A 311 8.73 15.26 12.13
N PRO A 312 8.19 16.02 13.11
CA PRO A 312 8.67 17.37 13.44
C PRO A 312 10.17 17.46 13.70
N PHE A 313 10.72 16.50 14.46
CA PHE A 313 12.15 16.47 14.74
C PHE A 313 13.00 16.26 13.48
N SER A 314 12.49 15.49 12.51
CA SER A 314 13.18 15.16 11.26
C SER A 314 13.16 16.39 10.34
N VAL A 315 12.00 17.03 10.20
CA VAL A 315 11.81 18.29 9.47
C VAL A 315 12.71 19.38 10.04
N GLY A 316 12.65 19.63 11.35
CA GLY A 316 13.47 20.66 12.00
C GLY A 316 14.98 20.40 11.92
N ALA A 317 15.41 19.14 11.92
CA ALA A 317 16.81 18.78 11.69
C ALA A 317 17.26 19.12 10.26
N TYR A 318 16.40 18.85 9.28
CA TYR A 318 16.66 19.18 7.88
C TYR A 318 16.70 20.70 7.64
N ASP A 319 15.74 21.46 8.18
CA ASP A 319 15.69 22.91 8.05
C ASP A 319 16.93 23.59 8.61
N ARG A 320 17.42 23.15 9.78
CA ARG A 320 18.68 23.65 10.35
C ARG A 320 19.87 23.35 9.45
N LYS A 321 19.91 22.17 8.83
CA LYS A 321 20.98 21.77 7.90
C LYS A 321 20.94 22.57 6.59
N ARG A 322 19.76 23.03 6.18
CA ARG A 322 19.50 23.69 4.89
C ARG A 322 18.96 25.11 5.03
N SER A 323 19.32 25.84 6.09
CA SER A 323 18.75 27.16 6.42
C SER A 323 18.92 28.25 5.35
N GLY A 324 19.80 28.06 4.37
CA GLY A 324 19.95 28.94 3.20
C GLY A 324 18.98 28.68 2.05
N LEU A 325 18.19 27.59 2.11
CA LEU A 325 17.20 27.21 1.11
C LEU A 325 15.82 27.68 1.57
N GLY A 326 15.22 28.63 0.85
CA GLY A 326 13.89 29.15 1.20
C GLY A 326 13.03 29.57 0.01
N ALA A 327 13.46 29.29 -1.22
CA ALA A 327 12.67 29.54 -2.41
C ALA A 327 12.89 28.44 -3.47
N TYR A 328 11.88 28.20 -4.28
CA TYR A 328 11.86 27.21 -5.35
C TYR A 328 10.97 27.67 -6.50
N SER A 329 11.40 27.42 -7.73
CA SER A 329 10.60 27.66 -8.92
C SER A 329 10.68 26.46 -9.85
N GLY A 330 9.67 25.59 -9.77
CA GLY A 330 9.49 24.44 -10.64
C GLY A 330 8.70 24.79 -11.90
N ARG A 331 8.26 23.76 -12.61
CA ARG A 331 7.44 23.90 -13.82
C ARG A 331 5.99 24.24 -13.49
N PHE A 332 5.45 23.62 -12.45
CA PHE A 332 4.04 23.66 -12.04
C PHE A 332 3.86 24.30 -10.67
N LEU A 333 4.84 24.13 -9.78
CA LEU A 333 4.79 24.63 -8.41
C LEU A 333 5.99 25.52 -8.09
N ALA A 334 5.79 26.47 -7.19
CA ALA A 334 6.84 27.35 -6.69
C ALA A 334 6.60 27.74 -5.23
N VAL A 335 7.68 28.13 -4.56
CA VAL A 335 7.70 28.67 -3.20
C VAL A 335 8.55 29.93 -3.24
N ASP A 336 7.99 31.08 -2.91
CA ASP A 336 8.73 32.36 -2.93
C ASP A 336 9.48 32.60 -1.61
N ARG A 337 8.93 32.08 -0.51
CA ARG A 337 9.51 32.11 0.83
C ARG A 337 8.93 30.97 1.66
N GLY A 338 9.79 30.12 2.21
CA GLY A 338 9.41 29.04 3.12
C GLY A 338 10.63 28.42 3.80
N SER A 339 10.40 27.36 4.57
CA SER A 339 11.47 26.52 5.12
C SER A 339 12.16 25.70 4.03
N ALA A 340 13.26 25.02 4.38
CA ALA A 340 13.90 24.11 3.43
C ALA A 340 13.01 22.90 3.13
N ALA A 341 12.26 22.43 4.14
CA ALA A 341 11.29 21.35 3.98
C ALA A 341 10.12 21.75 3.07
N ASP A 342 9.55 22.95 3.21
CA ASP A 342 8.50 23.46 2.31
C ASP A 342 8.99 23.46 0.84
N VAL A 343 10.21 23.97 0.64
CA VAL A 343 10.87 23.97 -0.67
C VAL A 343 11.06 22.55 -1.19
N TRP A 344 11.56 21.64 -0.35
CA TRP A 344 11.85 20.27 -0.75
C TRP A 344 10.58 19.49 -1.12
N LEU A 345 9.48 19.68 -0.38
CA LEU A 345 8.19 19.06 -0.66
C LEU A 345 7.55 19.62 -1.93
N ALA A 346 7.63 20.94 -2.15
CA ALA A 346 7.18 21.55 -3.40
C ALA A 346 7.98 21.02 -4.61
N GLU A 347 9.30 20.87 -4.48
CA GLU A 347 10.17 20.26 -5.50
C GLU A 347 9.76 18.81 -5.81
N GLN A 348 9.40 18.02 -4.79
CA GLN A 348 9.00 16.63 -4.98
C GLN A 348 7.62 16.50 -5.63
N CYS A 349 6.68 17.37 -5.25
CA CYS A 349 5.38 17.45 -5.92
C CYS A 349 5.55 17.85 -7.40
N ASP A 350 6.36 18.89 -7.68
CA ASP A 350 6.64 19.35 -9.04
C ASP A 350 7.28 18.25 -9.90
N TYR A 351 8.21 17.49 -9.32
CA TYR A 351 8.85 16.36 -9.98
C TYR A 351 7.82 15.29 -10.42
N LEU A 352 6.85 14.91 -9.55
CA LEU A 352 5.83 13.93 -9.91
C LEU A 352 4.95 14.48 -11.05
N LEU A 353 4.50 15.72 -10.94
CA LEU A 353 3.68 16.37 -11.97
C LEU A 353 4.42 16.43 -13.32
N ALA A 354 5.72 16.74 -13.32
CA ALA A 354 6.56 16.74 -14.51
C ALA A 354 6.71 15.35 -15.12
N TYR A 355 6.90 14.32 -14.30
CA TYR A 355 6.98 12.96 -14.79
C TYR A 355 5.69 12.50 -15.47
N GLU A 356 4.54 12.76 -14.84
CA GLU A 356 3.24 12.40 -15.43
C GLU A 356 2.95 13.21 -16.70
N TRP A 357 3.26 14.51 -16.69
CA TRP A 357 3.09 15.36 -17.84
C TRP A 357 3.90 14.86 -19.04
N ASP A 358 5.19 14.62 -18.85
CA ASP A 358 6.11 14.29 -19.95
C ASP A 358 5.91 12.85 -20.43
N GLY A 359 5.58 11.92 -19.52
CA GLY A 359 5.39 10.50 -19.83
C GLY A 359 4.01 10.12 -20.37
N TYR A 360 2.95 10.84 -19.94
CA TYR A 360 1.56 10.45 -20.20
C TYR A 360 0.69 11.57 -20.74
N ARG A 361 1.22 12.81 -20.79
CA ARG A 361 0.46 14.01 -21.16
C ARG A 361 -0.81 14.13 -20.31
N ALA A 362 -0.66 13.93 -19.01
CA ALA A 362 -1.71 14.02 -18.02
C ALA A 362 -1.26 14.88 -16.82
N GLN A 363 -2.23 15.33 -16.02
CA GLN A 363 -1.98 16.06 -14.78
C GLN A 363 -3.15 15.89 -13.79
N ARG A 364 -2.85 15.85 -12.49
CA ARG A 364 -3.83 15.74 -11.40
C ARG A 364 -3.51 16.67 -10.25
N PRO A 365 -4.51 16.99 -9.41
CA PRO A 365 -4.29 17.62 -8.12
C PRO A 365 -3.21 16.89 -7.32
N ILE A 366 -2.37 17.66 -6.65
CA ILE A 366 -1.32 17.12 -5.79
C ILE A 366 -1.23 17.86 -4.45
N ALA A 367 -0.84 17.12 -3.42
CA ALA A 367 -0.48 17.63 -2.11
C ALA A 367 0.62 16.75 -1.49
N TYR A 368 1.23 17.22 -0.40
CA TYR A 368 1.91 16.36 0.55
C TYR A 368 1.01 16.13 1.77
N THR A 369 1.21 15.03 2.48
CA THR A 369 0.55 14.74 3.75
C THR A 369 1.02 15.71 4.81
N ASN A 370 0.09 16.39 5.46
CA ASN A 370 0.32 17.12 6.71
C ASN A 370 -0.52 16.48 7.85
N TRP A 371 -0.23 16.83 9.08
CA TRP A 371 -0.91 16.37 10.29
C TRP A 371 -0.67 17.37 11.41
N PRO A 372 -1.40 17.33 12.54
CA PRO A 372 -1.45 18.49 13.42
C PRO A 372 -0.10 18.84 14.05
N THR A 373 0.83 17.88 14.17
CA THR A 373 2.16 18.16 14.74
C THR A 373 3.09 19.01 13.83
N LEU A 374 2.65 19.29 12.61
CA LEU A 374 3.34 20.11 11.62
C LEU A 374 2.39 21.14 11.01
N ASP A 375 1.23 21.34 11.62
CA ASP A 375 0.30 22.35 11.13
C ASP A 375 0.88 23.77 11.36
N PRO A 376 0.45 24.75 10.55
CA PRO A 376 0.97 26.11 10.65
C PRO A 376 0.22 26.98 11.67
N LEU A 377 -0.64 26.38 12.50
CA LEU A 377 -1.37 27.09 13.54
C LEU A 377 -0.47 27.23 14.78
N HIS A 378 -0.84 28.16 15.66
CA HIS A 378 -0.16 28.30 16.95
C HIS A 378 -1.06 27.76 18.04
N HIS A 379 -0.54 26.85 18.86
CA HIS A 379 -1.30 26.18 19.91
C HIS A 379 -0.81 26.63 21.30
N PRO A 380 -1.54 27.50 22.02
CA PRO A 380 -1.09 28.03 23.32
C PRO A 380 -0.92 26.98 24.42
N THR A 381 -1.50 25.80 24.23
CA THR A 381 -1.46 24.67 25.16
C THR A 381 -0.35 23.66 24.84
N GLU A 382 0.32 23.78 23.70
CA GLU A 382 1.52 23.02 23.37
C GLU A 382 2.75 23.86 23.71
N ALA A 383 3.51 23.47 24.73
CA ALA A 383 4.75 24.16 25.09
C ALA A 383 5.93 23.52 24.37
N SER A 384 6.80 24.32 23.77
CA SER A 384 8.11 23.83 23.33
C SER A 384 8.94 23.40 24.55
N LEU A 385 9.94 22.53 24.33
CA LEU A 385 10.87 22.14 25.40
C LEU A 385 11.50 23.36 26.08
N ALA A 386 11.84 24.41 25.33
CA ALA A 386 12.42 25.63 25.90
C ALA A 386 11.43 26.35 26.83
N GLU A 387 10.16 26.43 26.43
CA GLU A 387 9.07 27.04 27.19
C GLU A 387 8.73 26.22 28.43
N GLU A 388 8.62 24.89 28.34
CA GLU A 388 8.42 24.05 29.52
C GLU A 388 9.58 24.26 30.50
N GLN A 389 10.85 24.17 30.04
CA GLN A 389 11.98 24.34 30.95
C GLN A 389 12.01 25.75 31.56
N ALA A 390 11.54 26.78 30.84
CA ALA A 390 11.37 28.13 31.37
C ALA A 390 10.25 28.21 32.42
N LEU A 391 9.10 27.58 32.17
CA LEU A 391 7.98 27.47 33.11
C LEU A 391 8.40 26.73 34.38
N ARG A 392 9.08 25.59 34.25
CA ARG A 392 9.64 24.84 35.39
C ARG A 392 10.53 25.70 36.24
N ARG A 393 11.49 26.41 35.63
CA ARG A 393 12.37 27.37 36.33
C ARG A 393 11.57 28.47 37.04
N ARG A 394 10.57 29.04 36.36
CA ARG A 394 9.70 30.09 36.91
C ARG A 394 8.92 29.62 38.14
N HIS A 395 8.50 28.36 38.16
CA HIS A 395 7.74 27.74 39.26
C HIS A 395 8.60 27.00 40.28
N GLY A 396 9.94 27.11 40.19
CA GLY A 396 10.86 26.48 41.15
C GLY A 396 11.02 24.97 40.98
N TYR A 397 10.53 24.39 39.89
CA TYR A 397 10.77 22.98 39.56
C TYR A 397 12.16 22.82 38.92
N PRO A 398 12.90 21.74 39.25
CA PRO A 398 14.16 21.46 38.59
C PRO A 398 13.92 21.18 37.09
N PRO A 399 14.91 21.49 36.23
CA PRO A 399 14.89 21.05 34.84
C PRO A 399 14.65 19.54 34.78
N ASN A 400 13.73 19.09 33.93
CA ASN A 400 13.50 17.67 33.72
C ASN A 400 14.11 17.24 32.39
N PRO A 401 15.34 16.71 32.37
CA PRO A 401 15.98 16.26 31.13
C PRO A 401 15.39 14.93 30.63
N ARG A 402 14.53 14.27 31.42
CA ARG A 402 13.82 13.06 31.03
C ARG A 402 12.45 13.34 30.44
N LEU A 403 12.02 14.61 30.42
CA LEU A 403 10.80 14.98 29.76
C LEU A 403 10.98 14.70 28.27
N LYS A 404 10.30 13.64 27.78
CA LYS A 404 10.19 13.35 26.37
C LYS A 404 9.04 14.19 25.84
N GLU A 405 9.27 15.49 25.69
CA GLU A 405 8.36 16.31 24.88
C GLU A 405 8.52 15.80 23.45
N TYR A 406 7.46 15.22 22.91
CA TYR A 406 7.32 15.18 21.46
C TYR A 406 7.00 16.62 21.11
N ASP A 407 8.00 17.38 20.68
CA ASP A 407 7.87 18.80 20.35
C ASP A 407 6.98 18.90 19.10
N ASN A 408 5.66 18.73 19.31
CA ASN A 408 4.64 18.56 18.28
C ASN A 408 4.27 19.90 17.64
N ASP A 409 4.88 21.01 18.04
CA ASP A 409 4.74 22.32 17.40
C ASP A 409 6.14 22.95 17.17
N LEU A 410 7.17 22.10 16.97
CA LEU A 410 8.57 22.53 16.80
C LEU A 410 8.79 23.32 15.51
N VAL A 411 8.14 22.88 14.44
CA VAL A 411 8.25 23.41 13.08
C VAL A 411 6.92 23.19 12.37
N ALA A 412 6.61 24.06 11.41
CA ALA A 412 5.42 23.95 10.57
C ALA A 412 5.77 23.57 9.13
N LEU A 413 4.86 22.84 8.49
CA LEU A 413 4.77 22.72 7.04
C LEU A 413 3.52 23.47 6.59
N ASP A 414 3.67 24.49 5.76
CA ASP A 414 2.54 25.31 5.35
C ASP A 414 2.22 25.14 3.87
N ALA A 415 1.15 24.37 3.61
CA ALA A 415 0.67 24.12 2.26
C ALA A 415 0.27 25.42 1.53
N MET A 416 0.03 26.53 2.23
CA MET A 416 -0.29 27.84 1.63
C MET A 416 0.92 28.52 1.00
N LEU A 417 2.16 28.16 1.38
CA LEU A 417 3.39 28.71 0.81
C LEU A 417 3.66 28.21 -0.62
N VAL A 418 3.05 27.10 -1.00
CA VAL A 418 3.15 26.55 -2.36
C VAL A 418 2.16 27.28 -3.27
N ARG A 419 2.66 27.92 -4.33
CA ARG A 419 1.84 28.51 -5.39
C ARG A 419 1.92 27.69 -6.67
N THR A 420 0.83 27.69 -7.43
CA THR A 420 0.77 27.09 -8.76
C THR A 420 1.30 28.06 -9.82
N THR A 421 1.90 27.56 -10.89
CA THR A 421 2.26 28.34 -12.08
C THR A 421 1.12 28.27 -13.10
N PRO A 422 1.12 29.12 -14.15
CA PRO A 422 0.14 29.00 -15.24
C PRO A 422 0.17 27.66 -16.00
N ALA A 423 1.23 26.85 -15.84
CA ALA A 423 1.32 25.53 -16.45
C ALA A 423 0.59 24.46 -15.64
N ASP A 424 0.25 24.72 -14.38
CA ASP A 424 -0.55 23.81 -13.56
C ASP A 424 -2.04 24.03 -13.83
N LEU A 425 -2.65 23.05 -14.47
CA LEU A 425 -4.06 23.07 -14.86
C LEU A 425 -4.94 22.25 -13.90
N ALA A 426 -4.32 21.44 -13.05
CA ALA A 426 -5.01 20.54 -12.14
C ALA A 426 -5.06 21.09 -10.70
N GLY A 427 -4.05 21.85 -10.28
CA GLY A 427 -4.07 22.56 -9.00
C GLY A 427 -3.34 21.85 -7.86
N TYR A 428 -3.12 22.59 -6.79
CA TYR A 428 -2.51 22.13 -5.55
C TYR A 428 -3.50 22.29 -4.39
N PHE A 429 -3.50 21.36 -3.42
CA PHE A 429 -4.40 21.37 -2.27
C PHE A 429 -3.69 21.08 -0.96
N ALA A 430 -4.39 21.28 0.15
CA ALA A 430 -3.94 20.93 1.49
C ALA A 430 -4.55 19.58 1.91
N ALA A 431 -3.72 18.64 2.38
CA ALA A 431 -4.15 17.32 2.83
C ALA A 431 -3.69 17.08 4.27
N TYR A 432 -4.62 16.84 5.18
CA TYR A 432 -4.34 16.65 6.61
C TYR A 432 -4.84 15.30 7.11
N HIS A 433 -4.05 14.63 7.92
CA HIS A 433 -4.59 13.69 8.91
C HIS A 433 -5.08 14.53 10.10
N ALA A 434 -6.27 14.27 10.62
CA ALA A 434 -6.82 15.00 11.75
C ALA A 434 -7.73 14.09 12.59
N TYR A 435 -7.26 13.76 13.78
CA TYR A 435 -7.95 12.91 14.74
C TYR A 435 -8.46 13.74 15.93
N PRO A 436 -9.59 13.40 16.56
CA PRO A 436 -10.21 14.25 17.57
C PRO A 436 -9.49 14.28 18.93
N TYR A 437 -8.54 13.37 19.14
CA TYR A 437 -7.87 13.11 20.43
C TYR A 437 -6.35 13.32 20.41
N TYR A 438 -5.75 13.64 19.26
CA TYR A 438 -4.31 13.78 19.14
C TYR A 438 -3.95 14.91 18.15
N PRO A 439 -2.95 15.75 18.47
CA PRO A 439 -2.20 15.84 19.73
C PRO A 439 -3.04 16.38 20.88
N ASP A 440 -2.48 16.36 22.08
CA ASP A 440 -3.20 16.76 23.31
C ASP A 440 -3.71 18.20 23.22
N PHE A 441 -3.04 19.10 22.50
CA PHE A 441 -3.51 20.48 22.30
C PHE A 441 -4.92 20.55 21.70
N VAL A 442 -5.33 19.57 20.87
CA VAL A 442 -6.67 19.55 20.27
C VAL A 442 -7.72 19.50 21.38
N ALA A 443 -7.48 18.67 22.40
CA ALA A 443 -8.37 18.53 23.56
C ALA A 443 -8.17 19.62 24.62
N LEU A 444 -6.96 20.16 24.74
CA LEU A 444 -6.59 21.07 25.84
C LEU A 444 -6.84 22.55 25.51
N ASP A 445 -6.83 22.94 24.24
CA ASP A 445 -7.04 24.34 23.87
C ASP A 445 -8.49 24.77 24.11
N SER A 446 -8.67 25.64 25.11
CA SER A 446 -9.96 26.25 25.43
C SER A 446 -10.60 27.01 24.28
N GLY A 447 -9.80 27.49 23.31
CA GLY A 447 -10.29 28.11 22.08
C GLY A 447 -11.12 27.15 21.23
N TYR A 448 -10.65 25.91 21.10
CA TYR A 448 -11.38 24.86 20.39
C TYR A 448 -12.62 24.41 21.14
N GLY A 449 -12.57 24.34 22.48
CA GLY A 449 -13.70 23.96 23.33
C GLY A 449 -14.91 24.91 23.30
N ILE A 450 -14.75 26.12 22.75
CA ILE A 450 -15.85 27.08 22.55
C ILE A 450 -16.72 26.70 21.35
N ALA A 451 -16.16 25.99 20.37
CA ALA A 451 -16.83 25.66 19.13
C ALA A 451 -18.00 24.69 19.35
N LYS A 452 -19.08 24.92 18.58
CA LYS A 452 -20.28 24.07 18.60
C LYS A 452 -20.63 23.64 17.19
N ALA A 453 -20.64 22.33 16.98
CA ALA A 453 -21.15 21.69 15.78
C ALA A 453 -22.64 21.33 15.94
N ALA A 454 -23.21 20.70 14.91
CA ALA A 454 -24.60 20.21 14.94
C ALA A 454 -24.88 19.24 16.13
N HIS A 455 -23.87 18.50 16.57
CA HIS A 455 -23.96 17.51 17.65
C HIS A 455 -23.64 18.07 19.05
N GLY A 456 -23.39 19.38 19.17
CA GLY A 456 -23.03 20.03 20.44
C GLY A 456 -21.60 20.58 20.44
N PRO A 457 -21.00 20.80 21.63
CA PRO A 457 -19.60 21.21 21.76
C PRO A 457 -18.67 20.23 21.05
N SER A 458 -17.62 20.74 20.38
CA SER A 458 -16.62 19.90 19.73
C SER A 458 -15.28 20.62 19.61
N HIS A 459 -14.28 20.16 20.35
CA HIS A 459 -12.90 20.60 20.17
C HIS A 459 -12.38 20.28 18.76
N TYR A 460 -12.71 19.10 18.22
CA TYR A 460 -12.33 18.72 16.86
C TYR A 460 -12.88 19.72 15.82
N PHE A 461 -14.14 20.11 15.95
CA PHE A 461 -14.72 21.13 15.07
C PHE A 461 -14.03 22.49 15.20
N GLY A 462 -13.68 22.89 16.43
CA GLY A 462 -12.90 24.10 16.68
C GLY A 462 -11.57 24.10 15.91
N TYR A 463 -10.83 22.99 16.00
CA TYR A 463 -9.59 22.80 15.25
C TYR A 463 -9.82 22.86 13.73
N LEU A 464 -10.86 22.21 13.21
CA LEU A 464 -11.20 22.24 11.78
C LEU A 464 -11.52 23.66 11.29
N LEU A 465 -12.21 24.48 12.09
CA LEU A 465 -12.50 25.87 11.74
C LEU A 465 -11.24 26.70 11.64
N ASP A 466 -10.27 26.48 12.52
CA ASP A 466 -8.99 27.19 12.52
C ASP A 466 -8.13 26.79 11.31
N LEU A 467 -8.04 25.49 11.02
CA LEU A 467 -7.44 25.00 9.78
C LEU A 467 -8.13 25.58 8.54
N LYS A 468 -9.46 25.61 8.52
CA LYS A 468 -10.22 26.18 7.41
C LYS A 468 -9.92 27.67 7.21
N ARG A 469 -9.79 28.44 8.30
CA ARG A 469 -9.44 29.87 8.23
C ARG A 469 -8.03 30.07 7.67
N HIS A 470 -7.06 29.25 8.08
CA HIS A 470 -5.69 29.32 7.55
C HIS A 470 -5.63 28.98 6.05
N HIS A 471 -6.36 27.94 5.64
CA HIS A 471 -6.39 27.46 4.24
C HIS A 471 -7.44 28.14 3.36
N ALA A 472 -7.94 29.31 3.73
CA ALA A 472 -8.95 30.05 2.95
C ALA A 472 -8.51 30.26 1.49
N GLY A 473 -9.40 29.93 0.56
CA GLY A 473 -9.16 29.97 -0.88
C GLY A 473 -8.47 28.72 -1.47
N ARG A 474 -8.11 27.74 -0.63
CA ARG A 474 -7.50 26.46 -1.05
C ARG A 474 -8.37 25.28 -0.64
N ALA A 475 -8.41 24.25 -1.49
CA ALA A 475 -9.09 23.01 -1.14
C ALA A 475 -8.37 22.34 0.05
N LEU A 476 -9.12 22.03 1.10
CA LEU A 476 -8.62 21.38 2.31
C LEU A 476 -9.30 20.01 2.46
N LEU A 477 -8.52 18.94 2.35
CA LEU A 477 -8.98 17.56 2.47
C LEU A 477 -8.50 16.97 3.79
N ILE A 478 -9.42 16.42 4.59
CA ILE A 478 -9.04 15.55 5.71
C ILE A 478 -8.81 14.15 5.12
N ALA A 479 -7.54 13.81 4.86
CA ALA A 479 -7.14 12.57 4.22
C ALA A 479 -7.19 11.36 5.18
N GLU A 480 -7.23 11.60 6.49
CA GLU A 480 -7.49 10.58 7.52
C GLU A 480 -8.19 11.22 8.72
N TYR A 481 -9.25 10.55 9.20
CA TYR A 481 -9.91 10.79 10.48
C TYR A 481 -10.58 9.49 10.93
N GLY A 482 -10.90 9.38 12.22
CA GLY A 482 -11.68 8.28 12.77
C GLY A 482 -11.43 8.09 14.25
N VAL A 483 -12.15 7.16 14.87
CA VAL A 483 -11.85 6.61 16.19
C VAL A 483 -11.87 5.08 16.12
N PRO A 484 -11.17 4.35 17.00
CA PRO A 484 -11.22 2.88 16.98
C PRO A 484 -12.22 2.27 17.97
N SER A 485 -12.70 1.07 17.65
CA SER A 485 -13.57 0.25 18.52
C SER A 485 -12.77 -0.73 19.40
N SER A 486 -11.92 -0.21 20.27
CA SER A 486 -11.14 -1.02 21.22
C SER A 486 -11.70 -0.96 22.63
N ARG A 487 -11.29 -1.92 23.47
CA ARG A 487 -11.55 -1.87 24.91
C ARG A 487 -10.56 -0.96 25.64
N GLY A 488 -9.31 -0.97 25.22
CA GLY A 488 -8.29 -0.08 25.76
C GLY A 488 -8.47 1.34 25.24
N VAL A 489 -8.10 2.32 26.07
CA VAL A 489 -8.12 3.74 25.74
C VAL A 489 -6.67 4.24 25.73
N SER A 490 -6.24 4.82 24.62
CA SER A 490 -4.88 5.35 24.46
C SER A 490 -4.81 6.86 24.70
N HIS A 491 -5.87 7.59 24.37
CA HIS A 491 -6.00 9.03 24.62
C HIS A 491 -7.45 9.31 24.99
N LEU A 492 -7.65 10.21 25.96
CA LEU A 492 -8.96 10.69 26.38
C LEU A 492 -9.29 11.99 25.64
N GLN A 493 -10.58 12.18 25.38
CA GLN A 493 -11.12 13.30 24.61
C GLN A 493 -12.35 13.89 25.35
N PRO A 494 -12.48 15.23 25.49
CA PRO A 494 -13.49 15.84 26.37
C PRO A 494 -14.95 15.49 26.05
N GLU A 495 -15.27 15.22 24.78
CA GLU A 495 -16.60 14.87 24.31
C GLU A 495 -16.83 13.37 24.12
N GLY A 496 -15.92 12.53 24.62
CA GLY A 496 -16.01 11.06 24.53
C GLY A 496 -15.66 10.50 23.16
N MET A 497 -14.97 11.26 22.32
CA MET A 497 -14.38 10.79 21.05
C MET A 497 -12.97 10.26 21.31
N ASP A 498 -12.86 9.33 22.26
CA ASP A 498 -11.60 8.80 22.78
C ASP A 498 -10.84 7.98 21.72
N HIS A 499 -9.51 7.88 21.88
CA HIS A 499 -8.70 6.94 21.11
C HIS A 499 -8.88 5.53 21.69
N GLY A 500 -10.04 4.93 21.42
CA GLY A 500 -10.46 3.63 21.94
C GLY A 500 -11.47 3.74 23.08
N GLY A 501 -11.80 2.61 23.71
CA GLY A 501 -12.84 2.53 24.76
C GLY A 501 -14.27 2.53 24.23
N LEU A 502 -14.44 2.33 22.93
CA LEU A 502 -15.72 2.36 22.22
C LEU A 502 -16.05 0.95 21.72
N ASP A 503 -17.34 0.59 21.74
CA ASP A 503 -17.83 -0.52 20.92
C ASP A 503 -17.98 -0.09 19.44
N GLU A 504 -18.22 -1.05 18.54
CA GLU A 504 -18.35 -0.79 17.10
C GLU A 504 -19.48 0.21 16.76
N ARG A 505 -20.58 0.23 17.54
CA ARG A 505 -21.71 1.13 17.29
C ARG A 505 -21.38 2.54 17.73
N GLN A 506 -20.69 2.68 18.86
CA GLN A 506 -20.21 3.95 19.37
C GLN A 506 -19.15 4.54 18.44
N MET A 507 -18.19 3.73 17.99
CA MET A 507 -17.22 4.10 16.95
C MET A 507 -17.94 4.64 15.71
N ALA A 508 -18.88 3.88 15.14
CA ALA A 508 -19.61 4.32 13.96
C ALA A 508 -20.41 5.62 14.19
N ALA A 509 -20.99 5.82 15.37
CA ALA A 509 -21.70 7.05 15.71
C ALA A 509 -20.75 8.27 15.78
N VAL A 510 -19.54 8.07 16.33
CA VAL A 510 -18.51 9.11 16.37
C VAL A 510 -17.99 9.40 14.95
N ASP A 511 -17.71 8.40 14.13
CA ASP A 511 -17.24 8.60 12.76
C ASP A 511 -18.27 9.34 11.88
N VAL A 512 -19.57 9.05 12.06
CA VAL A 512 -20.66 9.81 11.42
C VAL A 512 -20.62 11.28 11.86
N ARG A 513 -20.44 11.53 13.16
CA ARG A 513 -20.30 12.89 13.70
C ARG A 513 -19.08 13.61 13.11
N LEU A 514 -17.90 12.98 13.10
CA LEU A 514 -16.67 13.55 12.52
C LEU A 514 -16.86 13.90 11.04
N THR A 515 -17.48 12.99 10.28
CA THR A 515 -17.80 13.20 8.85
C THR A 515 -18.67 14.45 8.66
N GLN A 516 -19.69 14.64 9.51
CA GLN A 516 -20.57 15.80 9.45
C GLN A 516 -19.83 17.09 9.86
N GLU A 517 -18.97 17.04 10.88
CA GLU A 517 -18.18 18.19 11.33
C GLU A 517 -17.19 18.67 10.26
N ILE A 518 -16.55 17.74 9.52
CA ILE A 518 -15.70 18.06 8.35
C ILE A 518 -16.52 18.77 7.26
N HIS A 519 -17.72 18.27 6.98
CA HIS A 519 -18.62 18.90 6.02
C HIS A 519 -19.05 20.30 6.46
N ASP A 520 -19.49 20.46 7.71
CA ASP A 520 -20.03 21.70 8.25
C ASP A 520 -18.97 22.79 8.41
N ALA A 521 -17.70 22.40 8.61
CA ALA A 521 -16.57 23.32 8.58
C ALA A 521 -16.23 23.79 7.16
N GLY A 522 -16.87 23.25 6.12
CA GLY A 522 -16.72 23.70 4.73
C GLY A 522 -15.44 23.22 4.07
N LEU A 523 -14.94 22.04 4.45
CA LEU A 523 -13.76 21.43 3.85
C LEU A 523 -14.12 20.76 2.51
N ALA A 524 -13.12 20.36 1.73
CA ALA A 524 -13.28 19.73 0.42
C ALA A 524 -13.71 18.25 0.50
N GLY A 525 -13.65 17.67 1.69
CA GLY A 525 -14.14 16.33 2.01
C GLY A 525 -13.31 15.65 3.10
N GLY A 526 -13.67 14.39 3.36
CA GLY A 526 -13.03 13.55 4.37
C GLY A 526 -12.83 12.13 3.87
N ILE A 527 -11.78 11.47 4.37
CA ILE A 527 -11.49 10.06 4.12
C ILE A 527 -11.32 9.35 5.46
N VAL A 528 -12.27 8.47 5.80
CA VAL A 528 -12.26 7.75 7.08
C VAL A 528 -11.13 6.72 7.11
N PHE A 529 -10.46 6.60 8.26
CA PHE A 529 -9.45 5.61 8.56
C PHE A 529 -10.07 4.54 9.49
N SER A 530 -10.25 3.29 9.07
CA SER A 530 -9.95 2.73 7.74
C SER A 530 -10.87 1.55 7.35
N TRP A 531 -10.67 0.95 6.17
CA TRP A 531 -11.48 -0.18 5.70
C TRP A 531 -11.36 -1.43 6.57
N LEU A 532 -10.15 -1.77 7.03
CA LEU A 532 -9.86 -3.00 7.76
C LEU A 532 -9.20 -2.71 9.10
N ASP A 533 -9.45 -3.57 10.07
CA ASP A 533 -8.62 -3.66 11.26
C ASP A 533 -7.16 -4.00 10.90
N GLU A 534 -6.23 -3.31 11.52
CA GLU A 534 -4.80 -3.37 11.19
C GLU A 534 -4.00 -3.99 12.34
N TRP A 535 -4.04 -5.32 12.44
CA TRP A 535 -3.49 -6.11 13.56
C TRP A 535 -1.99 -5.92 13.84
N PHE A 536 -1.24 -5.30 12.93
CA PHE A 536 0.20 -5.07 13.07
C PHE A 536 0.53 -3.78 13.81
N LYS A 537 -0.44 -2.88 13.96
CA LYS A 537 -0.25 -1.60 14.64
C LYS A 537 -0.27 -1.79 16.16
N HIS A 538 0.25 -0.79 16.86
CA HIS A 538 0.31 -0.78 18.31
C HIS A 538 0.23 0.62 18.88
N THR A 539 -0.29 0.73 20.10
CA THR A 539 -0.30 1.98 20.88
C THR A 539 0.83 2.03 21.88
N TRP A 540 1.14 3.24 22.36
CA TRP A 540 2.12 3.43 23.44
C TRP A 540 1.72 2.75 24.75
N VAL A 541 0.43 2.42 24.95
CA VAL A 541 -0.09 1.74 26.15
C VAL A 541 0.27 0.24 26.13
N THR A 542 0.30 -0.36 24.95
CA THR A 542 0.43 -1.82 24.76
C THR A 542 1.79 -2.25 24.22
N ILE A 543 2.52 -1.38 23.52
CA ILE A 543 3.75 -1.74 22.78
C ILE A 543 4.80 -2.48 23.63
N ASP A 544 4.97 -2.11 24.90
CA ASP A 544 5.95 -2.73 25.80
C ASP A 544 5.50 -4.11 26.33
N LEU A 545 4.22 -4.45 26.16
CA LEU A 545 3.62 -5.70 26.63
C LEU A 545 3.50 -6.75 25.52
N GLU A 546 3.56 -6.34 24.25
CA GLU A 546 3.42 -7.23 23.10
C GLU A 546 4.75 -7.87 22.70
N LEU A 547 5.23 -8.79 23.53
CA LEU A 547 6.52 -9.44 23.33
C LEU A 547 6.38 -10.89 22.86
N PRO A 548 7.11 -11.30 21.80
CA PRO A 548 8.05 -10.49 21.02
C PRO A 548 7.34 -9.67 19.93
N ALA A 549 7.79 -8.43 19.70
CA ALA A 549 7.09 -7.44 18.86
C ALA A 549 6.82 -7.91 17.41
N GLU A 550 7.65 -8.80 16.85
CA GLU A 550 7.43 -9.35 15.51
C GLU A 550 6.17 -10.24 15.41
N ARG A 551 5.56 -10.60 16.54
CA ARG A 551 4.35 -11.41 16.63
C ARG A 551 3.08 -10.61 16.86
N THR A 552 3.13 -9.29 17.05
CA THR A 552 1.94 -8.42 17.24
C THR A 552 0.84 -8.75 16.23
N ARG A 553 1.17 -8.82 14.93
CA ARG A 553 0.22 -9.17 13.85
C ARG A 553 -0.50 -10.52 14.00
N LEU A 554 -0.03 -11.43 14.84
CA LEU A 554 -0.59 -12.76 15.03
C LEU A 554 -1.73 -12.78 16.04
N TRP A 555 -1.92 -11.69 16.80
CA TRP A 555 -2.90 -11.61 17.87
C TRP A 555 -3.68 -10.31 17.77
N HIS A 556 -5.01 -10.40 17.75
CA HIS A 556 -5.87 -9.22 17.78
C HIS A 556 -6.04 -8.75 19.23
N ASN A 557 -5.26 -7.75 19.62
CA ASN A 557 -5.26 -7.23 20.98
C ASN A 557 -6.41 -6.22 21.16
N VAL A 558 -7.48 -6.61 21.85
CA VAL A 558 -8.62 -5.71 22.14
C VAL A 558 -8.28 -4.55 23.07
N MET A 559 -7.14 -4.60 23.77
CA MET A 559 -6.65 -3.49 24.58
C MET A 559 -5.86 -2.48 23.75
N ASP A 560 -5.52 -2.81 22.50
CA ASP A 560 -4.77 -1.93 21.62
C ASP A 560 -5.74 -1.15 20.72
N ALA A 561 -5.79 0.17 20.88
CA ALA A 561 -6.66 1.00 20.06
C ALA A 561 -6.26 1.02 18.57
N GLU A 562 -4.97 0.90 18.27
CA GLU A 562 -4.48 1.03 16.88
C GLU A 562 -4.83 -0.16 15.99
N GLN A 563 -5.24 -1.28 16.56
CA GLN A 563 -5.64 -2.46 15.78
C GLN A 563 -7.11 -2.40 15.32
N HIS A 564 -7.96 -1.52 15.89
CA HIS A 564 -9.44 -1.58 15.77
C HIS A 564 -10.07 -0.35 15.07
N TYR A 565 -9.41 0.23 14.07
CA TYR A 565 -9.98 1.32 13.26
C TYR A 565 -10.85 0.85 12.09
N GLY A 566 -10.92 -0.46 11.85
CA GLY A 566 -11.58 -1.00 10.68
C GLY A 566 -13.09 -0.81 10.71
N LEU A 567 -13.66 -0.26 9.63
CA LEU A 567 -15.09 -0.43 9.35
C LEU A 567 -15.47 -1.91 9.17
N LEU A 568 -14.49 -2.74 8.80
CA LEU A 568 -14.61 -4.19 8.75
C LEU A 568 -13.59 -4.85 9.69
N GLY A 569 -14.10 -5.45 10.76
CA GLY A 569 -13.33 -6.34 11.64
C GLY A 569 -13.20 -7.75 11.06
N GLU A 570 -11.97 -8.22 10.89
CA GLU A 570 -11.67 -9.57 10.41
C GLU A 570 -11.13 -10.42 11.56
N TYR A 571 -11.99 -11.25 12.17
CA TYR A 571 -11.66 -12.03 13.36
C TYR A 571 -11.26 -13.48 13.03
N ALA A 572 -10.27 -14.01 13.76
CA ALA A 572 -9.94 -15.43 13.68
C ALA A 572 -10.99 -16.25 14.45
N GLY A 573 -11.48 -17.35 13.86
CA GLY A 573 -12.35 -18.31 14.55
C GLY A 573 -13.61 -18.69 13.77
N ASN A 574 -14.61 -19.20 14.49
CA ASN A 574 -15.91 -19.56 13.92
C ASN A 574 -16.73 -18.29 13.68
N ALA A 575 -17.25 -18.09 12.46
CA ALA A 575 -18.08 -16.94 12.10
C ALA A 575 -19.36 -16.79 12.96
N ALA A 576 -19.79 -17.83 13.67
CA ALA A 576 -20.89 -17.77 14.63
C ALA A 576 -20.51 -17.15 15.99
N ILE A 577 -19.23 -16.88 16.24
CA ILE A 577 -18.70 -16.34 17.49
C ILE A 577 -17.90 -15.08 17.15
N THR A 578 -18.51 -13.92 17.34
CA THR A 578 -17.86 -12.62 17.11
C THR A 578 -17.51 -12.01 18.47
N PRO A 579 -16.22 -11.77 18.77
CA PRO A 579 -15.81 -11.01 19.94
C PRO A 579 -16.43 -9.61 19.90
N GLN A 580 -16.96 -9.13 21.03
CA GLN A 580 -17.42 -7.74 21.14
C GLN A 580 -16.41 -6.90 21.93
N PRO A 581 -15.76 -5.91 21.30
CA PRO A 581 -15.04 -4.87 22.01
C PRO A 581 -15.99 -4.10 22.96
N GLY A 582 -15.48 -3.60 24.09
CA GLY A 582 -16.28 -2.74 24.98
C GLY A 582 -17.21 -3.41 26.00
N GLY A 583 -17.04 -4.71 26.32
CA GLY A 583 -17.84 -5.40 27.36
C GLY A 583 -17.94 -4.68 28.72
N ASP A 584 -19.02 -4.92 29.48
CA ASP A 584 -19.37 -4.18 30.71
C ASP A 584 -18.27 -4.20 31.80
N PRO A 585 -17.64 -3.06 32.11
CA PRO A 585 -16.65 -2.96 33.21
C PRO A 585 -17.24 -3.31 34.58
N GLY A 586 -18.55 -3.13 34.76
CA GLY A 586 -19.29 -3.55 35.96
C GLY A 586 -19.23 -5.07 36.17
N GLY A 587 -19.40 -5.85 35.09
CA GLY A 587 -19.25 -7.31 35.11
C GLY A 587 -17.89 -7.76 35.63
N TRP A 588 -16.82 -7.05 35.29
CA TRP A 588 -15.46 -7.39 35.75
C TRP A 588 -15.21 -7.04 37.21
N ARG A 589 -15.69 -5.87 37.63
CA ARG A 589 -15.71 -5.48 39.05
C ARG A 589 -16.66 -6.35 39.88
N GLY A 590 -17.55 -7.10 39.22
CA GLY A 590 -18.44 -8.09 39.81
C GLY A 590 -17.84 -9.50 39.92
N LEU A 591 -16.70 -9.79 39.29
CA LEU A 591 -16.09 -11.13 39.33
C LEU A 591 -15.72 -11.52 40.76
N GLU A 592 -15.90 -12.80 41.09
CA GLU A 592 -15.45 -13.31 42.38
C GLU A 592 -13.93 -13.15 42.51
N VAL A 593 -13.53 -12.82 43.74
CA VAL A 593 -12.13 -12.70 44.10
C VAL A 593 -11.52 -14.10 44.15
N SER A 594 -10.62 -14.42 43.21
CA SER A 594 -9.96 -15.71 43.19
C SER A 594 -8.88 -15.80 44.26
N GLU A 595 -8.16 -14.70 44.51
CA GLU A 595 -7.09 -14.66 45.51
C GLU A 595 -6.96 -13.27 46.15
N ARG A 596 -6.67 -13.22 47.45
CA ARG A 596 -6.32 -11.98 48.16
C ARG A 596 -4.89 -12.08 48.66
N GLY A 597 -4.00 -11.33 48.01
CA GLY A 597 -2.66 -11.06 48.52
C GLY A 597 -2.65 -9.89 49.51
N HIS A 598 -1.52 -9.67 50.17
CA HIS A 598 -1.33 -8.56 51.11
C HIS A 598 -1.38 -7.16 50.45
N ALA A 599 -1.27 -7.06 49.11
CA ALA A 599 -1.28 -5.81 48.36
C ALA A 599 -2.01 -5.86 47.00
N VAL A 600 -2.46 -7.03 46.54
CA VAL A 600 -3.04 -7.26 45.20
C VAL A 600 -4.23 -8.20 45.34
N LEU A 601 -5.30 -7.98 44.57
CA LEU A 601 -6.52 -8.78 44.62
C LEU A 601 -6.79 -9.33 43.23
N SER A 602 -6.62 -10.64 43.05
CA SER A 602 -6.83 -11.25 41.75
C SER A 602 -8.29 -11.69 41.57
N ARG A 603 -8.81 -11.47 40.36
CA ARG A 603 -10.09 -11.98 39.87
C ARG A 603 -9.84 -12.64 38.53
N VAL A 604 -10.47 -13.79 38.33
CA VAL A 604 -10.39 -14.52 37.06
C VAL A 604 -11.80 -14.69 36.53
N GLY A 605 -11.99 -14.45 35.24
CA GLY A 605 -13.21 -14.84 34.55
C GLY A 605 -12.96 -15.02 33.07
N ALA A 606 -14.05 -15.28 32.36
CA ALA A 606 -14.03 -15.44 30.92
C ALA A 606 -15.32 -14.88 30.30
N ASP A 607 -15.25 -14.49 29.04
CA ASP A 607 -16.42 -14.27 28.18
C ASP A 607 -16.33 -15.19 26.95
N ALA A 608 -17.23 -15.01 25.98
CA ALA A 608 -17.28 -15.85 24.78
C ALA A 608 -15.98 -15.80 23.94
N SER A 609 -15.07 -14.87 24.21
CA SER A 609 -13.90 -14.61 23.39
C SER A 609 -12.58 -14.50 24.18
N TYR A 610 -12.62 -14.26 25.49
CA TYR A 610 -11.41 -14.01 26.29
C TYR A 610 -11.44 -14.70 27.66
N HIS A 611 -10.25 -15.08 28.13
CA HIS A 611 -9.97 -15.27 29.56
C HIS A 611 -9.29 -14.00 30.07
N TYR A 612 -9.75 -13.47 31.20
CA TYR A 612 -9.18 -12.27 31.79
C TYR A 612 -8.73 -12.51 33.24
N LEU A 613 -7.59 -11.90 33.57
CA LEU A 613 -7.03 -11.81 34.91
C LEU A 613 -7.04 -10.32 35.29
N ALA A 614 -7.87 -9.93 36.25
CA ALA A 614 -7.86 -8.60 36.85
C ALA A 614 -7.09 -8.67 38.19
N LEU A 615 -6.20 -7.72 38.45
CA LEU A 615 -5.26 -7.71 39.59
C LEU A 615 -5.47 -6.52 40.51
#